data_AF-A0A5N0TIY2-F1
#
_entry.id   AF-A0A5N0TIY2-F1
#
_cell.length_a   1.000
_cell.length_b   1.000
_cell.length_c   1.000
_cell.angle_alpha   90.00
_cell.angle_beta   90.00
_cell.angle_gamma   90.00
#
_symmetry.space_group_name_H-M   'P 1'
#
loop_
_entity.id
_entity.type
_entity.pdbx_description
1 polymer ?
#
loop_
_entity_poly.entity_id
_entity_poly.type
_entity_poly.pdbx_seq_one_letter_code
_entity_poly.pdbx_strand_id
1 'polypeptide(L)'
;MTLSSGALAQVEISDPVILAPLEGGTVAYAYDINDAGFVVGLSDSDSPNLQPVVWDNSGVPIALPIPIECSVSAVPYLINNKGDAIGNCIPERTTNVFWGSDGTIEITYPLSGDSELFFRGMNNRGIAVGDSNPTNFTYSTAVLWNPGHELEILVPLPGDDVAIATDVNNGGTAIGRSGWWDLDYNNFMKPVRWDRFGNPTQLELPPGPNTCNNAFPRAINNNNVATGACAAPGYGDAVRWERDGSASLLEHPPGMAADSADINDRGQIAGTVFTGEIANDWNGLTIPVIWDANNKMIRLPIPDNRPEGERSEATDINNSGQVLGFIRGWNTYASLVWTVRSDQ
;
A
#
# COMPACT_ATOMS: atom_id res chain seq x y z
N MET A 1 -7.15 28.05 -42.11
CA MET A 1 -6.64 26.81 -41.49
C MET A 1 -6.89 26.96 -40.00
N THR A 2 -8.06 26.54 -39.54
CA THR A 2 -8.43 26.55 -38.13
C THR A 2 -7.87 25.29 -37.50
N LEU A 3 -6.88 25.44 -36.62
CA LEU A 3 -6.39 24.36 -35.77
C LEU A 3 -7.53 23.99 -34.80
N SER A 4 -7.99 22.74 -34.89
CA SER A 4 -8.87 22.15 -33.90
C SER A 4 -8.15 22.15 -32.56
N SER A 5 -8.75 22.80 -31.55
CA SER A 5 -8.42 22.55 -30.16
C SER A 5 -8.77 21.08 -29.88
N GLY A 6 -7.75 20.22 -29.84
CA GLY A 6 -7.94 18.88 -29.28
C GLY A 6 -8.46 19.05 -27.86
N ALA A 7 -9.66 18.56 -27.59
CA ALA A 7 -10.17 18.47 -26.24
C ALA A 7 -9.15 17.66 -25.43
N LEU A 8 -8.55 18.28 -24.40
CA LEU A 8 -7.84 17.52 -23.38
C LEU A 8 -8.88 16.57 -22.77
N ALA A 9 -8.58 15.27 -22.73
CA ALA A 9 -9.43 14.30 -22.04
C ALA A 9 -9.72 14.84 -20.63
N GLN A 10 -11.00 15.05 -20.30
CA GLN A 10 -11.41 15.52 -19.00
C GLN A 10 -11.39 14.30 -18.08
N VAL A 11 -10.60 14.38 -17.00
CA VAL A 11 -10.65 13.37 -15.94
C VAL A 11 -11.79 13.77 -15.02
N GLU A 12 -12.85 12.98 -14.99
CA GLU A 12 -13.95 13.16 -14.04
C GLU A 12 -13.60 12.44 -12.75
N ILE A 13 -13.65 13.16 -11.63
CA ILE A 13 -13.45 12.59 -10.31
C ILE A 13 -14.73 12.84 -9.51
N SER A 14 -15.34 11.77 -8.99
CA SER A 14 -16.54 11.89 -8.17
C SER A 14 -16.24 12.56 -6.83
N ASP A 15 -17.28 13.07 -6.18
CA ASP A 15 -17.23 13.27 -4.73
C ASP A 15 -16.88 11.92 -4.06
N PRO A 16 -16.02 11.92 -3.03
CA PRO A 16 -15.61 10.69 -2.40
C PRO A 16 -16.74 10.08 -1.55
N VAL A 17 -16.84 8.75 -1.56
CA VAL A 17 -17.70 7.99 -0.64
C VAL A 17 -16.99 7.90 0.71
N ILE A 18 -17.66 8.28 1.80
CA ILE A 18 -17.12 8.17 3.16
C ILE A 18 -17.51 6.80 3.73
N LEU A 19 -16.55 6.10 4.33
CA LEU A 19 -16.78 4.80 4.98
C LEU A 19 -17.32 5.02 6.40
N ALA A 20 -18.49 4.45 6.70
CA ALA A 20 -19.13 4.60 8.00
C ALA A 20 -18.57 3.59 9.03
N PRO A 21 -18.39 3.95 10.31
CA PRO A 21 -18.13 2.95 11.34
C PRO A 21 -19.37 2.05 11.55
N LEU A 22 -19.17 0.90 12.21
CA LEU A 22 -20.27 0.08 12.72
C LEU A 22 -21.19 0.90 13.65
N GLU A 23 -22.43 0.44 13.83
CA GLU A 23 -23.37 1.09 14.72
C GLU A 23 -22.78 1.25 16.14
N GLY A 24 -22.73 2.49 16.64
CA GLY A 24 -22.12 2.85 17.92
C GLY A 24 -20.63 3.20 17.86
N GLY A 25 -19.95 2.96 16.75
CA GLY A 25 -18.58 3.40 16.50
C GLY A 25 -18.46 4.87 16.11
N THR A 26 -17.24 5.39 16.19
CA THR A 26 -16.85 6.76 15.87
C THR A 26 -15.80 6.88 14.76
N VAL A 27 -15.05 5.81 14.46
CA VAL A 27 -13.92 5.82 13.53
C VAL A 27 -13.88 4.54 12.68
N ALA A 28 -13.67 4.72 11.38
CA ALA A 28 -13.49 3.66 10.39
C ALA A 28 -12.10 3.78 9.74
N TYR A 29 -11.23 2.81 9.97
CA TYR A 29 -9.90 2.70 9.37
C TYR A 29 -9.94 1.70 8.21
N ALA A 30 -9.71 2.16 7.00
CA ALA A 30 -9.59 1.30 5.83
C ALA A 30 -8.13 1.04 5.47
N TYR A 31 -7.84 -0.16 4.96
CA TYR A 31 -6.48 -0.59 4.62
C TYR A 31 -6.28 -0.98 3.15
N ASP A 32 -7.26 -1.63 2.52
CA ASP A 32 -7.12 -2.17 1.15
C ASP A 32 -8.50 -2.23 0.45
N ILE A 33 -8.53 -2.05 -0.88
CA ILE A 33 -9.72 -2.08 -1.73
C ILE A 33 -9.56 -3.03 -2.94
N ASN A 34 -10.51 -3.95 -3.14
CA ASN A 34 -10.50 -4.82 -4.32
C ASN A 34 -11.21 -4.19 -5.54
N ASP A 35 -11.14 -4.83 -6.71
CA ASP A 35 -11.73 -4.32 -7.97
C ASP A 35 -13.27 -4.26 -7.98
N ALA A 36 -13.92 -5.04 -7.12
CA ALA A 36 -15.35 -4.94 -6.89
C ALA A 36 -15.71 -3.77 -5.95
N GLY A 37 -14.70 -3.08 -5.40
CA GLY A 37 -14.78 -1.93 -4.51
C GLY A 37 -15.23 -2.27 -3.09
N PHE A 38 -15.03 -3.53 -2.68
CA PHE A 38 -15.06 -3.89 -1.26
C PHE A 38 -13.77 -3.42 -0.60
N VAL A 39 -13.91 -2.81 0.57
CA VAL A 39 -12.79 -2.28 1.37
C VAL A 39 -12.70 -3.07 2.66
N VAL A 40 -11.51 -3.48 3.09
CA VAL A 40 -11.31 -4.10 4.41
C VAL A 40 -10.66 -3.15 5.41
N GLY A 41 -10.98 -3.35 6.69
CA GLY A 41 -10.24 -2.72 7.77
C GLY A 41 -10.92 -2.85 9.12
N LEU A 42 -10.89 -1.77 9.91
CA LEU A 42 -11.38 -1.73 11.28
C LEU A 42 -12.43 -0.66 11.50
N SER A 43 -13.45 -1.03 12.26
CA SER A 43 -14.30 -0.06 12.95
C SER A 43 -13.95 -0.06 14.42
N ASP A 44 -13.86 1.11 15.04
CA ASP A 44 -13.99 1.16 16.49
C ASP A 44 -15.43 0.77 16.89
N SER A 45 -15.55 0.13 18.03
CA SER A 45 -16.79 -0.04 18.77
C SER A 45 -16.39 -0.05 20.23
N ASP A 46 -17.06 0.74 21.08
CA ASP A 46 -16.83 0.91 22.53
C ASP A 46 -15.57 0.20 23.06
N SER A 47 -14.47 0.97 23.16
CA SER A 47 -13.15 0.51 23.61
C SER A 47 -13.26 -0.54 24.73
N PRO A 48 -12.60 -1.71 24.60
CA PRO A 48 -11.39 -1.93 23.81
C PRO A 48 -11.57 -2.63 22.44
N ASN A 49 -12.78 -2.79 21.90
CA ASN A 49 -12.99 -3.74 20.80
C ASN A 49 -12.99 -3.08 19.41
N LEU A 50 -11.81 -2.99 18.79
CA LEU A 50 -11.71 -2.82 17.34
C LEU A 50 -12.33 -4.05 16.66
N GLN A 51 -13.27 -3.85 15.73
CA GLN A 51 -13.93 -4.93 15.00
C GLN A 51 -13.41 -4.98 13.55
N PRO A 52 -13.00 -6.16 13.06
CA PRO A 52 -12.69 -6.33 11.65
C PRO A 52 -13.96 -6.15 10.84
N VAL A 53 -13.87 -5.37 9.77
CA VAL A 53 -15.02 -5.02 8.93
C VAL A 53 -14.64 -5.06 7.46
N VAL A 54 -15.66 -5.29 6.63
CA VAL A 54 -15.64 -5.05 5.20
C VAL A 54 -16.72 -4.02 4.86
N TRP A 55 -16.37 -3.00 4.09
CA TRP A 55 -17.33 -2.05 3.53
C TRP A 55 -17.67 -2.42 2.09
N ASP A 56 -18.93 -2.26 1.72
CA ASP A 56 -19.34 -2.30 0.32
C ASP A 56 -19.08 -0.95 -0.40
N ASN A 57 -19.37 -0.92 -1.71
CA ASN A 57 -19.23 0.28 -2.54
C ASN A 57 -20.03 1.50 -2.07
N SER A 58 -21.02 1.32 -1.20
CA SER A 58 -21.82 2.41 -0.63
C SER A 58 -21.27 2.92 0.70
N GLY A 59 -20.18 2.33 1.20
CA GLY A 59 -19.55 2.69 2.48
C GLY A 59 -20.25 2.09 3.70
N VAL A 60 -21.07 1.06 3.51
CA VAL A 60 -21.78 0.38 4.61
C VAL A 60 -20.93 -0.76 5.17
N PRO A 61 -20.62 -0.77 6.49
CA PRO A 61 -19.80 -1.81 7.10
C PRO A 61 -20.57 -3.09 7.38
N ILE A 62 -19.88 -4.22 7.21
CA ILE A 62 -20.28 -5.55 7.67
C ILE A 62 -19.15 -6.08 8.55
N ALA A 63 -19.46 -6.50 9.77
CA ALA A 63 -18.48 -7.11 10.67
C ALA A 63 -18.01 -8.47 10.13
N LEU A 64 -16.69 -8.67 10.12
CA LEU A 64 -16.06 -9.96 9.83
C LEU A 64 -16.01 -10.81 11.11
N PRO A 65 -16.03 -12.14 11.00
CA PRO A 65 -15.88 -13.01 12.15
C PRO A 65 -14.47 -12.86 12.75
N ILE A 66 -14.40 -12.74 14.07
CA ILE A 66 -13.14 -12.87 14.82
C ILE A 66 -12.84 -14.38 14.94
N PRO A 67 -11.71 -14.86 14.39
CA PRO A 67 -11.30 -16.25 14.52
C PRO A 67 -11.17 -16.68 15.99
N ILE A 68 -11.47 -17.94 16.29
CA ILE A 68 -11.40 -18.46 17.67
C ILE A 68 -9.96 -18.48 18.22
N GLU A 69 -8.98 -18.49 17.32
CA GLU A 69 -7.55 -18.41 17.61
C GLU A 69 -7.12 -17.01 18.04
N CYS A 70 -7.91 -15.97 17.76
CA CYS A 70 -7.65 -14.61 18.19
C CYS A 70 -8.26 -14.38 19.59
N SER A 71 -7.43 -13.96 20.55
CA SER A 71 -7.85 -13.82 21.95
C SER A 71 -8.77 -12.60 22.19
N VAL A 72 -8.63 -11.54 21.38
CA VAL A 72 -9.40 -10.30 21.49
C VAL A 72 -10.05 -9.92 20.17
N SER A 73 -9.27 -9.74 19.11
CA SER A 73 -9.78 -9.34 17.79
C SER A 73 -8.78 -9.68 16.69
N ALA A 74 -9.09 -9.30 15.45
CA ALA A 74 -8.23 -9.43 14.30
C ALA A 74 -8.34 -8.19 13.41
N VAL A 75 -7.32 -7.97 12.58
CA VAL A 75 -7.25 -6.83 11.65
C VAL A 75 -6.98 -7.33 10.24
N PRO A 76 -7.93 -7.25 9.29
CA PRO A 76 -7.67 -7.51 7.89
C PRO A 76 -6.92 -6.32 7.29
N TYR A 77 -5.74 -6.57 6.71
CA TYR A 77 -4.97 -5.54 6.02
C TYR A 77 -5.04 -5.65 4.51
N LEU A 78 -5.30 -6.85 4.00
CA LEU A 78 -5.24 -7.16 2.58
C LEU A 78 -6.54 -7.81 2.12
N ILE A 79 -7.01 -7.50 0.91
CA ILE A 79 -8.14 -8.15 0.24
C ILE A 79 -7.83 -8.36 -1.25
N ASN A 80 -8.16 -9.54 -1.77
CA ASN A 80 -8.04 -9.82 -3.20
C ASN A 80 -9.39 -9.70 -3.94
N ASN A 81 -9.36 -9.81 -5.27
CA ASN A 81 -10.57 -9.72 -6.11
C ASN A 81 -11.54 -10.90 -5.98
N LYS A 82 -11.17 -11.98 -5.28
CA LYS A 82 -12.11 -13.06 -4.92
C LYS A 82 -12.87 -12.73 -3.63
N GLY A 83 -12.42 -11.72 -2.88
CA GLY A 83 -12.92 -11.39 -1.55
C GLY A 83 -12.23 -12.19 -0.43
N ASP A 84 -11.10 -12.84 -0.73
CA ASP A 84 -10.26 -13.41 0.32
C ASP A 84 -9.47 -12.29 0.98
N ALA A 85 -9.26 -12.37 2.30
CA ALA A 85 -8.53 -11.36 3.06
C ALA A 85 -7.41 -11.97 3.91
N ILE A 86 -6.35 -11.18 4.17
CA ILE A 86 -5.28 -11.53 5.12
C ILE A 86 -5.08 -10.43 6.15
N GLY A 87 -4.70 -10.85 7.35
CA GLY A 87 -4.44 -9.99 8.47
C GLY A 87 -3.80 -10.72 9.64
N ASN A 88 -3.89 -10.14 10.82
CA ASN A 88 -3.38 -10.77 12.04
C ASN A 88 -4.33 -10.61 13.23
N CYS A 89 -4.24 -11.53 14.18
CA CYS A 89 -4.88 -11.37 15.48
C CYS A 89 -4.27 -10.17 16.23
N ILE A 90 -5.05 -9.55 17.12
CA ILE A 90 -4.56 -8.56 18.07
C ILE A 90 -4.96 -8.99 19.50
N PRO A 91 -4.10 -8.73 20.50
CA PRO A 91 -2.82 -8.01 20.41
C PRO A 91 -1.64 -8.85 19.86
N GLU A 92 -1.81 -10.16 19.59
CA GLU A 92 -0.70 -11.03 19.18
C GLU A 92 -0.32 -10.91 17.68
N ARG A 93 0.87 -10.36 17.39
CA ARG A 93 1.40 -10.21 16.01
C ARG A 93 2.05 -11.48 15.44
N THR A 94 1.97 -12.60 16.16
CA THR A 94 2.45 -13.92 15.72
C THR A 94 1.44 -14.67 14.87
N THR A 95 0.15 -14.39 15.04
CA THR A 95 -0.91 -15.23 14.48
C THR A 95 -1.52 -14.50 13.28
N ASN A 96 -1.15 -14.93 12.08
CA ASN A 96 -1.72 -14.39 10.85
C ASN A 96 -2.94 -15.21 10.44
N VAL A 97 -3.96 -14.51 9.96
CA VAL A 97 -5.27 -15.06 9.64
C VAL A 97 -5.53 -14.84 8.16
N PHE A 98 -5.98 -15.89 7.49
CA PHE A 98 -6.60 -15.83 6.17
C PHE A 98 -8.10 -16.07 6.30
N TRP A 99 -8.90 -15.14 5.77
CA TRP A 99 -10.34 -15.29 5.60
C TRP A 99 -10.62 -15.60 4.14
N GLY A 100 -11.01 -16.85 3.86
CA GLY A 100 -11.50 -17.26 2.56
C GLY A 100 -12.90 -16.71 2.31
N SER A 101 -13.13 -16.25 1.09
CA SER A 101 -14.46 -15.82 0.62
C SER A 101 -15.53 -16.91 0.71
N ASP A 102 -15.11 -18.18 0.80
CA ASP A 102 -15.97 -19.35 1.02
C ASP A 102 -16.24 -19.67 2.51
N GLY A 103 -15.72 -18.84 3.43
CA GLY A 103 -15.83 -19.03 4.88
C GLY A 103 -14.70 -19.86 5.49
N THR A 104 -13.72 -20.31 4.71
CA THR A 104 -12.52 -20.96 5.24
C THR A 104 -11.72 -20.00 6.09
N ILE A 105 -11.21 -20.46 7.23
CA ILE A 105 -10.25 -19.72 8.04
C ILE A 105 -8.98 -20.55 8.12
N GLU A 106 -7.85 -19.96 7.75
CA GLU A 106 -6.53 -20.58 7.89
C GLU A 106 -5.62 -19.69 8.74
N ILE A 107 -4.75 -20.31 9.52
CA ILE A 107 -3.81 -19.64 10.42
C ILE A 107 -2.39 -20.01 10.01
N THR A 108 -1.52 -19.00 9.96
CA THR A 108 -0.09 -19.20 9.71
C THR A 108 0.75 -18.42 10.71
N TYR A 109 2.00 -18.86 10.88
CA TYR A 109 2.94 -18.40 11.89
C TYR A 109 4.27 -17.99 11.26
N PRO A 110 5.07 -17.14 11.94
CA PRO A 110 6.41 -16.80 11.51
C PRO A 110 7.30 -18.04 11.33
N LEU A 111 8.42 -17.85 10.64
CA LEU A 111 9.48 -18.87 10.55
C LEU A 111 9.98 -19.28 11.94
N SER A 112 10.51 -20.50 12.05
CA SER A 112 11.00 -21.02 13.33
C SER A 112 12.09 -20.12 13.93
N GLY A 113 11.83 -19.61 15.14
CA GLY A 113 12.72 -18.68 15.85
C GLY A 113 12.28 -17.21 15.78
N ASP A 114 11.37 -16.88 14.87
CA ASP A 114 10.78 -15.55 14.75
C ASP A 114 9.50 -15.42 15.59
N SER A 115 9.06 -14.18 15.81
CA SER A 115 7.90 -13.85 16.66
C SER A 115 6.92 -12.91 15.99
N GLU A 116 7.19 -12.43 14.79
CA GLU A 116 6.29 -11.53 14.07
C GLU A 116 6.26 -11.91 12.60
N LEU A 117 5.06 -11.89 12.02
CA LEU A 117 4.85 -12.12 10.59
C LEU A 117 3.88 -11.06 10.09
N PHE A 118 4.28 -10.32 9.05
CA PHE A 118 3.43 -9.32 8.41
C PHE A 118 3.35 -9.60 6.93
N PHE A 119 2.13 -9.82 6.42
CA PHE A 119 1.87 -9.75 4.99
C PHE A 119 1.65 -8.30 4.58
N ARG A 120 2.29 -7.91 3.46
CA ARG A 120 2.26 -6.54 2.94
C ARG A 120 1.59 -6.42 1.57
N GLY A 121 1.54 -7.51 0.82
CA GLY A 121 0.83 -7.56 -0.46
C GLY A 121 0.33 -8.96 -0.76
N MET A 122 -0.74 -9.03 -1.55
CA MET A 122 -1.41 -10.25 -1.96
C MET A 122 -1.87 -10.13 -3.41
N ASN A 123 -1.82 -11.23 -4.16
CA ASN A 123 -2.41 -11.31 -5.49
C ASN A 123 -3.77 -12.04 -5.50
N ASN A 124 -4.47 -11.98 -6.64
CA ASN A 124 -5.79 -12.61 -6.85
C ASN A 124 -5.77 -14.15 -6.85
N ARG A 125 -4.61 -14.79 -6.72
CA ARG A 125 -4.51 -16.22 -6.48
C ARG A 125 -4.49 -16.57 -5.00
N GLY A 126 -4.42 -15.60 -4.10
CA GLY A 126 -4.27 -15.80 -2.67
C GLY A 126 -2.81 -15.92 -2.23
N ILE A 127 -1.84 -15.75 -3.14
CA ILE A 127 -0.42 -15.73 -2.78
C ILE A 127 -0.14 -14.38 -2.12
N ALA A 128 0.46 -14.42 -0.94
CA ALA A 128 0.85 -13.25 -0.17
C ALA A 128 2.36 -13.18 0.01
N VAL A 129 2.89 -11.97 0.14
CA VAL A 129 4.30 -11.72 0.46
C VAL A 129 4.42 -10.77 1.64
N GLY A 130 5.55 -10.87 2.34
CA GLY A 130 5.75 -10.12 3.56
C GLY A 130 7.09 -10.41 4.22
N ASP A 131 7.13 -10.26 5.54
CA ASP A 131 8.33 -10.48 6.35
C ASP A 131 8.04 -11.25 7.64
N SER A 132 8.95 -12.19 7.94
CA SER A 132 9.07 -12.89 9.22
C SER A 132 10.24 -12.28 10.00
N ASN A 133 10.01 -11.93 11.27
CA ASN A 133 10.96 -11.15 12.08
C ASN A 133 11.05 -11.63 13.54
N PRO A 134 12.22 -11.45 14.18
CA PRO A 134 12.34 -11.53 15.63
C PRO A 134 11.74 -10.27 16.29
N THR A 135 11.38 -10.35 17.57
CA THR A 135 10.73 -9.24 18.32
C THR A 135 11.55 -7.95 18.33
N ASN A 136 12.88 -8.06 18.29
CA ASN A 136 13.81 -6.94 18.32
C ASN A 136 14.17 -6.41 16.92
N PHE A 137 13.61 -7.00 15.85
CA PHE A 137 13.88 -6.64 14.46
C PHE A 137 15.36 -6.55 14.11
N THR A 138 16.21 -7.41 14.69
CA THR A 138 17.65 -7.42 14.35
C THR A 138 17.94 -7.93 12.94
N TYR A 139 16.95 -8.56 12.30
CA TYR A 139 16.94 -8.91 10.88
C TYR A 139 15.48 -8.97 10.38
N SER A 140 15.30 -9.04 9.06
CA SER A 140 14.00 -9.32 8.43
C SER A 140 14.19 -10.37 7.34
N THR A 141 13.30 -11.36 7.30
CA THR A 141 13.29 -12.41 6.28
C THR A 141 12.07 -12.23 5.39
N ALA A 142 12.29 -11.89 4.11
CA ALA A 142 11.21 -11.84 3.13
C ALA A 142 10.62 -13.23 2.90
N VAL A 143 9.30 -13.32 2.94
CA VAL A 143 8.58 -14.59 2.76
C VAL A 143 7.48 -14.46 1.71
N LEU A 144 7.20 -15.58 1.06
CA LEU A 144 6.04 -15.83 0.22
C LEU A 144 5.20 -16.93 0.86
N TRP A 145 3.88 -16.75 0.81
CA TRP A 145 2.94 -17.72 1.35
C TRP A 145 1.83 -18.01 0.35
N ASN A 146 1.50 -19.29 0.22
CA ASN A 146 0.31 -19.76 -0.47
C ASN A 146 -0.54 -20.51 0.56
N PRO A 147 -1.82 -20.15 0.77
CA PRO A 147 -2.71 -20.88 1.69
C PRO A 147 -2.65 -22.39 1.47
N GLY A 148 -2.51 -23.15 2.55
CA GLY A 148 -2.30 -24.60 2.56
C GLY A 148 -0.84 -25.06 2.41
N HIS A 149 0.12 -24.13 2.32
CA HIS A 149 1.55 -24.41 2.18
C HIS A 149 2.39 -23.73 3.27
N GLU A 150 3.60 -24.24 3.48
CA GLU A 150 4.60 -23.60 4.35
C GLU A 150 5.10 -22.27 3.76
N LEU A 151 5.65 -21.39 4.62
CA LEU A 151 6.30 -20.16 4.18
C LEU A 151 7.54 -20.49 3.33
N GLU A 152 7.64 -19.85 2.16
CA GLU A 152 8.81 -19.89 1.29
C GLU A 152 9.66 -18.64 1.50
N ILE A 153 10.98 -18.79 1.60
CA ILE A 153 11.90 -17.65 1.79
C ILE A 153 12.23 -17.04 0.42
N LEU A 154 12.05 -15.72 0.30
CA LEU A 154 12.54 -14.93 -0.82
C LEU A 154 13.98 -14.48 -0.53
N VAL A 155 14.94 -15.10 -1.20
CA VAL A 155 16.36 -14.87 -0.95
C VAL A 155 16.78 -13.44 -1.31
N PRO A 156 17.66 -12.78 -0.53
CA PRO A 156 18.17 -11.47 -0.87
C PRO A 156 19.06 -11.51 -2.13
N LEU A 157 19.40 -10.34 -2.67
CA LEU A 157 20.35 -10.20 -3.78
C LEU A 157 21.72 -10.83 -3.40
N PRO A 158 22.50 -11.30 -4.39
CA PRO A 158 23.83 -11.85 -4.11
C PRO A 158 24.71 -10.87 -3.32
N GLY A 159 25.14 -11.33 -2.15
CA GLY A 159 25.99 -10.56 -1.22
C GLY A 159 25.21 -9.94 -0.05
N ASP A 160 23.90 -9.71 -0.19
CA ASP A 160 23.01 -9.18 0.83
C ASP A 160 22.55 -10.28 1.81
N ASP A 161 22.13 -9.93 3.02
CA ASP A 161 21.67 -10.89 4.05
C ASP A 161 20.29 -10.58 4.65
N VAL A 162 19.67 -9.46 4.26
CA VAL A 162 18.32 -9.06 4.65
C VAL A 162 17.47 -8.80 3.42
N ALA A 163 16.22 -9.24 3.47
CA ALA A 163 15.22 -8.93 2.45
C ALA A 163 13.87 -8.61 3.09
N ILE A 164 13.10 -7.72 2.46
CA ILE A 164 11.71 -7.43 2.81
C ILE A 164 10.91 -7.41 1.51
N ALA A 165 9.85 -8.21 1.40
CA ALA A 165 8.92 -8.15 0.28
C ALA A 165 7.76 -7.21 0.62
N THR A 166 7.36 -6.38 -0.33
CA THR A 166 6.31 -5.38 -0.15
C THR A 166 5.04 -5.68 -0.94
N ASP A 167 5.15 -6.23 -2.15
CA ASP A 167 3.98 -6.55 -2.95
C ASP A 167 4.26 -7.65 -4.00
N VAL A 168 3.20 -8.30 -4.50
CA VAL A 168 3.24 -9.40 -5.46
C VAL A 168 2.10 -9.31 -6.47
N ASN A 169 2.41 -9.38 -7.76
CA ASN A 169 1.39 -9.37 -8.80
C ASN A 169 0.82 -10.77 -9.13
N ASN A 170 -0.21 -10.83 -9.98
CA ASN A 170 -0.82 -12.08 -10.45
C ASN A 170 0.11 -12.92 -11.35
N GLY A 171 1.24 -12.38 -11.80
CA GLY A 171 2.30 -13.15 -12.43
C GLY A 171 3.11 -13.99 -11.44
N GLY A 172 3.04 -13.67 -10.15
CA GLY A 172 3.91 -14.20 -9.10
C GLY A 172 5.24 -13.45 -9.00
N THR A 173 5.36 -12.30 -9.67
CA THR A 173 6.52 -11.41 -9.50
C THR A 173 6.31 -10.60 -8.23
N ALA A 174 7.27 -10.67 -7.32
CA ALA A 174 7.26 -9.86 -6.09
C ALA A 174 8.28 -8.72 -6.17
N ILE A 175 8.07 -7.67 -5.39
CA ILE A 175 8.99 -6.54 -5.24
C ILE A 175 9.30 -6.28 -3.77
N GLY A 176 10.37 -5.53 -3.52
CA GLY A 176 10.69 -5.08 -2.19
C GLY A 176 12.12 -4.56 -2.08
N ARG A 177 12.79 -4.91 -0.98
CA ARG A 177 14.10 -4.40 -0.59
C ARG A 177 15.05 -5.53 -0.25
N SER A 178 16.32 -5.36 -0.60
CA SER A 178 17.42 -6.27 -0.26
C SER A 178 18.63 -5.46 0.20
N GLY A 179 19.32 -5.90 1.24
CA GLY A 179 20.50 -5.19 1.74
C GLY A 179 21.13 -5.87 2.93
N TRP A 180 21.76 -5.05 3.78
CA TRP A 180 22.35 -5.46 5.04
C TRP A 180 21.78 -4.63 6.19
N TRP A 181 21.62 -5.25 7.36
CA TRP A 181 21.32 -4.51 8.57
C TRP A 181 22.62 -3.98 9.19
N ASP A 182 22.85 -2.68 9.09
CA ASP A 182 23.93 -2.00 9.84
C ASP A 182 23.35 -1.29 11.07
N LEU A 183 23.91 -1.58 12.25
CA LEU A 183 23.56 -0.94 13.53
C LEU A 183 23.87 0.56 13.55
N ASP A 184 24.67 1.06 12.61
CA ASP A 184 24.97 2.48 12.41
C ASP A 184 23.86 3.24 11.64
N TYR A 185 22.68 2.63 11.45
CA TYR A 185 21.49 3.21 10.80
C TYR A 185 21.69 3.64 9.32
N ASN A 186 22.83 3.31 8.72
CA ASN A 186 23.08 3.50 7.29
C ASN A 186 22.49 2.33 6.52
N ASN A 187 21.16 2.27 6.48
CA ASN A 187 20.42 1.16 5.91
C ASN A 187 20.55 1.18 4.37
N PHE A 188 21.54 0.48 3.81
CA PHE A 188 21.74 0.37 2.35
C PHE A 188 20.80 -0.69 1.78
N MET A 189 19.52 -0.35 1.64
CA MET A 189 18.53 -1.20 0.99
C MET A 189 18.40 -0.85 -0.50
N LYS A 190 18.63 -1.84 -1.34
CA LYS A 190 18.45 -1.78 -2.79
C LYS A 190 17.03 -2.21 -3.14
N PRO A 191 16.36 -1.52 -4.09
CA PRO A 191 15.08 -1.99 -4.61
C PRO A 191 15.33 -3.29 -5.39
N VAL A 192 14.51 -4.31 -5.13
CA VAL A 192 14.65 -5.65 -5.72
C VAL A 192 13.31 -6.14 -6.24
N ARG A 193 13.38 -6.97 -7.27
CA ARG A 193 12.27 -7.74 -7.82
C ARG A 193 12.62 -9.22 -7.79
N TRP A 194 11.74 -10.04 -7.24
CA TRP A 194 11.81 -11.50 -7.35
C TRP A 194 10.93 -11.96 -8.51
N ASP A 195 11.48 -12.80 -9.37
CA ASP A 195 10.65 -13.51 -10.35
C ASP A 195 9.76 -14.57 -9.68
N ARG A 196 8.87 -15.19 -10.46
CA ARG A 196 7.96 -16.26 -9.99
C ARG A 196 8.65 -17.52 -9.43
N PHE A 197 9.98 -17.61 -9.51
CA PHE A 197 10.78 -18.69 -8.96
C PHE A 197 11.62 -18.23 -7.77
N GLY A 198 11.42 -16.99 -7.30
CA GLY A 198 12.16 -16.41 -6.19
C GLY A 198 13.56 -15.90 -6.56
N ASN A 199 13.90 -15.75 -7.84
CA ASN A 199 15.21 -15.22 -8.23
C ASN A 199 15.22 -13.68 -8.11
N PRO A 200 16.11 -13.09 -7.30
CA PRO A 200 16.17 -11.65 -7.10
C PRO A 200 16.95 -10.95 -8.23
N THR A 201 16.42 -9.84 -8.71
CA THR A 201 17.08 -8.89 -9.62
C THR A 201 16.95 -7.49 -9.06
N GLN A 202 18.05 -6.75 -9.03
CA GLN A 202 18.05 -5.38 -8.54
C GLN A 202 17.33 -4.47 -9.55
N LEU A 203 16.46 -3.58 -9.06
CA LEU A 203 15.86 -2.51 -9.85
C LEU A 203 16.81 -1.30 -9.87
N GLU A 204 16.76 -0.51 -10.94
CA GLU A 204 17.60 0.69 -11.05
C GLU A 204 17.18 1.77 -10.04
N LEU A 205 18.11 2.65 -9.70
CA LEU A 205 17.79 3.88 -8.96
C LEU A 205 17.49 4.99 -9.98
N PRO A 206 16.48 5.84 -9.74
CA PRO A 206 16.09 6.87 -10.70
C PRO A 206 17.22 7.90 -10.91
N PRO A 207 17.45 8.34 -12.16
CA PRO A 207 18.49 9.32 -12.47
C PRO A 207 18.09 10.73 -11.99
N GLY A 208 19.05 11.53 -11.50
CA GLY A 208 18.77 12.92 -11.11
C GLY A 208 19.90 13.62 -10.33
N PRO A 209 19.85 14.96 -10.19
CA PRO A 209 20.89 15.76 -9.53
C PRO A 209 21.03 15.50 -8.02
N ASN A 210 19.99 14.97 -7.38
CA ASN A 210 19.99 14.49 -6.00
C ASN A 210 19.83 12.96 -6.01
N THR A 211 20.85 12.24 -6.50
CA THR A 211 20.80 10.79 -6.70
C THR A 211 20.25 10.08 -5.48
N CYS A 212 19.10 9.43 -5.62
CA CYS A 212 18.53 8.63 -4.55
C CYS A 212 19.56 7.59 -4.12
N ASN A 213 19.88 7.54 -2.84
CA ASN A 213 20.83 6.54 -2.34
C ASN A 213 20.13 5.21 -2.03
N ASN A 214 18.83 5.27 -1.75
CA ASN A 214 17.95 4.13 -1.51
C ASN A 214 16.60 4.35 -2.17
N ALA A 215 15.88 3.26 -2.43
CA ALA A 215 14.49 3.31 -2.85
C ALA A 215 13.66 2.19 -2.21
N PHE A 216 12.36 2.46 -2.08
CA PHE A 216 11.38 1.70 -1.34
C PHE A 216 10.23 1.34 -2.28
N PRO A 217 10.32 0.22 -3.02
CA PRO A 217 9.21 -0.29 -3.80
C PRO A 217 8.02 -0.59 -2.89
N ARG A 218 6.82 -0.18 -3.32
CA ARG A 218 5.58 -0.30 -2.52
C ARG A 218 4.55 -1.20 -3.19
N ALA A 219 4.31 -1.02 -4.48
CA ALA A 219 3.32 -1.79 -5.22
C ALA A 219 3.78 -2.16 -6.64
N ILE A 220 3.21 -3.22 -7.20
CA ILE A 220 3.48 -3.74 -8.54
C ILE A 220 2.20 -4.20 -9.24
N ASN A 221 1.97 -3.72 -10.45
CA ASN A 221 0.82 -4.16 -11.25
C ASN A 221 1.10 -5.44 -12.06
N ASN A 222 0.08 -5.98 -12.73
CA ASN A 222 0.18 -7.21 -13.51
C ASN A 222 0.99 -7.06 -14.82
N ASN A 223 1.35 -5.83 -15.20
CA ASN A 223 2.27 -5.55 -16.30
C ASN A 223 3.74 -5.54 -15.86
N ASN A 224 4.02 -5.82 -14.58
CA ASN A 224 5.34 -5.72 -13.94
C ASN A 224 5.90 -4.30 -13.92
N VAL A 225 5.02 -3.30 -13.90
CA VAL A 225 5.38 -1.92 -13.54
C VAL A 225 5.23 -1.79 -12.04
N ALA A 226 6.24 -1.26 -11.37
CA ALA A 226 6.21 -1.03 -9.94
C ALA A 226 6.27 0.47 -9.62
N THR A 227 5.82 0.83 -8.42
CA THR A 227 5.89 2.19 -7.89
C THR A 227 6.42 2.18 -6.46
N GLY A 228 6.92 3.32 -5.99
CA GLY A 228 7.37 3.50 -4.62
C GLY A 228 7.97 4.88 -4.38
N ALA A 229 8.87 4.98 -3.41
CA ALA A 229 9.57 6.22 -3.12
C ALA A 229 11.08 6.04 -3.18
N CYS A 230 11.81 7.11 -3.44
CA CYS A 230 13.24 7.16 -3.25
C CYS A 230 13.59 8.09 -2.09
N ALA A 231 14.64 7.75 -1.33
CA ALA A 231 15.25 8.70 -0.41
C ALA A 231 16.31 9.49 -1.15
N ALA A 232 16.07 10.79 -1.34
CA ALA A 232 17.07 11.75 -1.79
C ALA A 232 17.44 12.72 -0.64
N PRO A 233 18.64 13.31 -0.63
CA PRO A 233 18.99 14.34 0.33
C PRO A 233 18.02 15.53 0.25
N GLY A 234 17.21 15.72 1.30
CA GLY A 234 16.22 16.79 1.42
C GLY A 234 14.78 16.29 1.36
N TYR A 235 14.38 15.60 0.28
CA TYR A 235 12.99 15.20 0.02
C TYR A 235 12.91 13.79 -0.56
N GLY A 236 11.83 13.06 -0.25
CA GLY A 236 11.52 11.80 -0.94
C GLY A 236 10.74 12.07 -2.22
N ASP A 237 11.12 11.40 -3.31
CA ASP A 237 10.45 11.51 -4.60
C ASP A 237 9.77 10.19 -4.96
N ALA A 238 8.56 10.26 -5.51
CA ALA A 238 7.84 9.09 -5.97
C ALA A 238 8.50 8.55 -7.24
N VAL A 239 8.65 7.22 -7.31
CA VAL A 239 9.39 6.51 -8.36
C VAL A 239 8.48 5.52 -9.05
N ARG A 240 8.65 5.40 -10.36
CA ARG A 240 8.09 4.35 -11.18
C ARG A 240 9.21 3.51 -11.78
N TRP A 241 9.13 2.20 -11.61
CA TRP A 241 9.99 1.21 -12.24
C TRP A 241 9.27 0.51 -13.37
N GLU A 242 9.88 0.53 -14.56
CA GLU A 242 9.37 -0.19 -15.72
C GLU A 242 9.59 -1.71 -15.61
N ARG A 243 9.02 -2.44 -16.55
CA ARG A 243 9.19 -3.89 -16.65
C ARG A 243 10.66 -4.31 -16.80
N ASP A 244 11.49 -3.52 -17.45
CA ASP A 244 12.92 -3.81 -17.61
C ASP A 244 13.75 -3.43 -16.36
N GLY A 245 13.12 -2.83 -15.36
CA GLY A 245 13.76 -2.39 -14.13
C GLY A 245 14.29 -0.96 -14.16
N SER A 246 14.17 -0.26 -15.30
CA SER A 246 14.54 1.15 -15.40
C SER A 246 13.63 2.03 -14.54
N ALA A 247 14.20 3.07 -13.95
CA ALA A 247 13.52 3.92 -12.97
C ALA A 247 13.35 5.36 -13.48
N SER A 248 12.17 5.94 -13.22
CA SER A 248 11.86 7.34 -13.49
C SER A 248 11.16 7.99 -12.31
N LEU A 249 11.38 9.28 -12.09
CA LEU A 249 10.64 10.06 -11.09
C LEU A 249 9.25 10.42 -11.63
N LEU A 250 8.24 10.42 -10.75
CA LEU A 250 6.91 10.93 -11.03
C LEU A 250 6.87 12.46 -10.89
N GLU A 251 6.04 13.13 -11.69
CA GLU A 251 5.94 14.59 -11.68
C GLU A 251 5.36 15.11 -10.35
N HIS A 252 6.00 16.09 -9.72
CA HIS A 252 5.40 16.87 -8.64
C HIS A 252 5.94 18.31 -8.65
N PRO A 253 5.28 19.26 -7.96
CA PRO A 253 5.72 20.65 -7.94
C PRO A 253 7.14 20.82 -7.36
N PRO A 254 7.96 21.74 -7.89
CA PRO A 254 9.29 22.03 -7.35
C PRO A 254 9.25 22.43 -5.86
N GLY A 255 10.19 21.91 -5.07
CA GLY A 255 10.29 22.20 -3.63
C GLY A 255 9.33 21.40 -2.74
N MET A 256 8.62 20.42 -3.31
CA MET A 256 7.77 19.48 -2.58
C MET A 256 8.36 18.06 -2.63
N ALA A 257 7.88 17.19 -1.75
CA ALA A 257 8.13 15.75 -1.78
C ALA A 257 6.89 15.00 -2.29
N ALA A 258 7.09 13.79 -2.81
CA ALA A 258 6.01 12.92 -3.24
C ALA A 258 6.27 11.47 -2.82
N ASP A 259 5.19 10.74 -2.58
CA ASP A 259 5.23 9.34 -2.19
C ASP A 259 4.07 8.60 -2.86
N SER A 260 4.37 7.60 -3.70
CA SER A 260 3.33 6.76 -4.29
C SER A 260 2.96 5.65 -3.33
N ALA A 261 1.68 5.29 -3.27
CA ALA A 261 1.20 4.22 -2.41
C ALA A 261 0.96 2.93 -3.20
N ASP A 262 0.22 3.02 -4.31
CA ASP A 262 -0.23 1.85 -5.08
C ASP A 262 -0.37 2.13 -6.58
N ILE A 263 -0.45 1.08 -7.41
CA ILE A 263 -0.53 1.14 -8.88
C ILE A 263 -1.51 0.10 -9.45
N ASN A 264 -2.45 0.55 -10.29
CA ASN A 264 -3.35 -0.35 -10.99
C ASN A 264 -2.80 -0.86 -12.35
N ASP A 265 -3.49 -1.80 -12.97
CA ASP A 265 -3.09 -2.42 -14.25
C ASP A 265 -3.17 -1.47 -15.45
N ARG A 266 -3.86 -0.33 -15.31
CA ARG A 266 -3.84 0.77 -16.29
C ARG A 266 -2.59 1.64 -16.16
N GLY A 267 -1.74 1.38 -15.17
CA GLY A 267 -0.53 2.14 -14.89
C GLY A 267 -0.81 3.48 -14.20
N GLN A 268 -2.00 3.66 -13.62
CA GLN A 268 -2.31 4.82 -12.79
C GLN A 268 -1.82 4.55 -11.37
N ILE A 269 -1.23 5.57 -10.75
CA ILE A 269 -0.56 5.45 -9.46
C ILE A 269 -1.27 6.36 -8.46
N ALA A 270 -1.75 5.83 -7.34
CA ALA A 270 -2.24 6.63 -6.24
C ALA A 270 -1.10 7.05 -5.31
N GLY A 271 -1.19 8.22 -4.69
CA GLY A 271 -0.29 8.61 -3.62
C GLY A 271 -0.47 10.02 -3.12
N THR A 272 0.60 10.58 -2.58
CA THR A 272 0.54 11.80 -1.77
C THR A 272 1.68 12.75 -2.13
N VAL A 273 1.37 14.05 -2.18
CA VAL A 273 2.36 15.13 -2.26
C VAL A 273 2.37 15.92 -0.94
N PHE A 274 3.55 16.24 -0.44
CA PHE A 274 3.74 16.96 0.83
C PHE A 274 4.02 18.44 0.56
N THR A 275 3.23 19.34 1.14
CA THR A 275 3.40 20.78 0.97
C THR A 275 4.09 21.41 2.19
N GLY A 276 5.33 21.87 2.04
CA GLY A 276 6.04 22.67 3.06
C GLY A 276 7.58 22.61 2.97
N GLU A 277 8.25 23.74 3.26
CA GLU A 277 9.67 23.77 3.63
C GLU A 277 9.84 23.08 4.99
N ILE A 278 10.82 22.18 5.09
CA ILE A 278 11.07 21.32 6.25
C ILE A 278 11.17 22.13 7.55
N ALA A 279 10.46 21.70 8.59
CA ALA A 279 10.94 21.89 9.96
C ALA A 279 10.29 20.88 10.91
N ASN A 280 10.82 19.65 10.95
CA ASN A 280 10.77 18.70 12.09
C ASN A 280 9.40 18.28 12.67
N ASP A 281 8.33 18.86 12.15
CA ASP A 281 6.99 18.62 12.58
C ASP A 281 6.33 17.88 11.43
N TRP A 282 5.85 16.68 11.72
CA TRP A 282 4.92 15.94 10.89
C TRP A 282 3.57 16.70 10.81
N ASN A 283 3.57 18.01 10.55
CA ASN A 283 2.43 18.91 10.53
C ASN A 283 2.21 19.52 9.13
N GLY A 284 2.97 19.08 8.12
CA GLY A 284 2.78 19.51 6.73
C GLY A 284 1.44 19.04 6.18
N LEU A 285 0.76 19.93 5.45
CA LEU A 285 -0.43 19.57 4.67
C LEU A 285 -0.04 18.57 3.58
N THR A 286 -0.88 17.56 3.36
CA THR A 286 -0.70 16.55 2.33
C THR A 286 -1.82 16.62 1.31
N ILE A 287 -1.47 16.44 0.04
CA ILE A 287 -2.38 16.47 -1.10
C ILE A 287 -2.48 15.05 -1.68
N PRO A 288 -3.68 14.43 -1.70
CA PRO A 288 -3.90 13.15 -2.35
C PRO A 288 -3.88 13.38 -3.87
N VAL A 289 -3.14 12.54 -4.57
CA VAL A 289 -2.92 12.64 -6.00
C VAL A 289 -3.06 11.29 -6.67
N ILE A 290 -3.32 11.33 -7.98
CA ILE A 290 -3.15 10.22 -8.89
C ILE A 290 -2.19 10.66 -10.00
N TRP A 291 -1.20 9.85 -10.33
CA TRP A 291 -0.43 9.99 -11.55
C TRP A 291 -1.06 9.14 -12.64
N ASP A 292 -1.25 9.71 -13.83
CA ASP A 292 -1.69 8.94 -14.99
C ASP A 292 -0.57 8.04 -15.54
N ALA A 293 -0.89 7.21 -16.54
CA ALA A 293 0.07 6.30 -17.15
C ALA A 293 1.28 6.99 -17.82
N ASN A 294 1.20 8.31 -18.04
CA ASN A 294 2.28 9.14 -18.58
C ASN A 294 3.02 9.92 -17.47
N ASN A 295 2.85 9.54 -16.20
CA ASN A 295 3.42 10.16 -15.00
C ASN A 295 2.91 11.59 -14.73
N LYS A 296 1.81 12.02 -15.36
CA LYS A 296 1.25 13.35 -15.12
C LYS A 296 0.40 13.34 -13.85
N MET A 297 0.69 14.26 -12.95
CA MET A 297 -0.01 14.39 -11.67
C MET A 297 -1.40 15.04 -11.83
N ILE A 298 -2.39 14.45 -11.17
CA ILE A 298 -3.75 14.98 -11.02
C ILE A 298 -4.08 15.00 -9.52
N ARG A 299 -4.59 16.13 -9.03
CA ARG A 299 -5.02 16.25 -7.62
C ARG A 299 -6.40 15.65 -7.45
N LEU A 300 -6.58 14.84 -6.42
CA LEU A 300 -7.89 14.32 -6.04
C LEU A 300 -8.68 15.41 -5.29
N PRO A 301 -9.98 15.59 -5.58
CA PRO A 301 -10.80 16.59 -4.94
C PRO A 301 -10.98 16.23 -3.47
N ILE A 302 -11.19 17.28 -2.72
CA ILE A 302 -11.26 17.29 -1.28
C ILE A 302 -12.63 17.87 -0.95
N PRO A 303 -13.48 17.22 -0.12
CA PRO A 303 -14.78 17.78 0.24
C PRO A 303 -14.64 19.20 0.84
N ASP A 304 -15.43 20.15 0.34
CA ASP A 304 -15.42 21.55 0.81
C ASP A 304 -15.85 21.66 2.28
N ASN A 305 -15.24 22.61 3.02
CA ASN A 305 -15.33 22.89 4.48
C ASN A 305 -14.21 22.32 5.38
N ARG A 306 -12.96 22.30 4.91
CA ARG A 306 -11.83 21.91 5.76
C ARG A 306 -11.32 23.04 6.67
N PRO A 307 -11.10 22.76 7.98
CA PRO A 307 -10.22 23.58 8.82
C PRO A 307 -8.79 23.60 8.26
N GLU A 308 -8.06 24.69 8.48
CA GLU A 308 -6.62 24.76 8.16
C GLU A 308 -5.84 23.70 8.96
N GLY A 309 -4.95 22.93 8.30
CA GLY A 309 -4.05 21.98 8.96
C GLY A 309 -4.39 20.49 8.88
N GLU A 310 -5.38 20.08 8.08
CA GLU A 310 -5.73 18.66 7.91
C GLU A 310 -4.89 17.95 6.83
N ARG A 311 -4.50 16.70 7.10
CA ARG A 311 -3.81 15.81 6.16
C ARG A 311 -4.81 15.07 5.28
N SER A 312 -4.44 14.83 4.04
CA SER A 312 -5.17 13.93 3.14
C SER A 312 -4.22 13.14 2.27
N GLU A 313 -4.45 11.83 2.19
CA GLU A 313 -3.54 10.89 1.53
C GLU A 313 -4.37 9.92 0.69
N ALA A 314 -3.83 9.54 -0.47
CA ALA A 314 -4.32 8.39 -1.23
C ALA A 314 -3.40 7.21 -0.95
N THR A 315 -3.98 6.07 -0.57
CA THR A 315 -3.25 4.93 0.00
C THR A 315 -3.33 3.69 -0.88
N ASP A 316 -4.33 3.58 -1.74
CA ASP A 316 -4.56 2.38 -2.55
C ASP A 316 -5.40 2.67 -3.80
N ILE A 317 -5.28 1.89 -4.87
CA ILE A 317 -6.04 2.06 -6.13
C ILE A 317 -6.37 0.74 -6.83
N ASN A 318 -7.67 0.49 -7.02
CA ASN A 318 -8.12 -0.69 -7.77
C ASN A 318 -8.13 -0.48 -9.30
N ASN A 319 -8.30 -1.56 -10.07
CA ASN A 319 -8.37 -1.53 -11.53
C ASN A 319 -9.62 -0.84 -12.07
N SER A 320 -10.68 -0.79 -11.26
CA SER A 320 -11.91 -0.04 -11.55
C SER A 320 -11.73 1.49 -11.44
N GLY A 321 -10.56 1.96 -10.99
CA GLY A 321 -10.25 3.39 -10.85
C GLY A 321 -10.80 4.02 -9.59
N GLN A 322 -11.12 3.20 -8.59
CA GLN A 322 -11.43 3.68 -7.25
C GLN A 322 -10.12 3.84 -6.49
N VAL A 323 -9.94 4.99 -5.86
CA VAL A 323 -8.78 5.31 -5.03
C VAL A 323 -9.23 5.37 -3.59
N LEU A 324 -8.64 4.57 -2.73
CA LEU A 324 -8.85 4.63 -1.29
C LEU A 324 -7.89 5.65 -0.67
N GLY A 325 -8.33 6.30 0.39
CA GLY A 325 -7.47 7.13 1.22
C GLY A 325 -8.17 7.63 2.46
N PHE A 326 -7.59 8.64 3.08
CA PHE A 326 -8.15 9.23 4.29
C PHE A 326 -7.93 10.73 4.38
N ILE A 327 -8.73 11.36 5.25
CA ILE A 327 -8.54 12.72 5.72
C ILE A 327 -8.37 12.67 7.24
N ARG A 328 -7.38 13.37 7.76
CA ARG A 328 -7.09 13.44 9.19
C ARG A 328 -6.80 14.87 9.64
N GLY A 329 -7.65 15.39 10.52
CA GLY A 329 -7.41 16.61 11.29
C GLY A 329 -7.19 16.32 12.78
N TRP A 330 -7.22 17.38 13.59
CA TRP A 330 -7.03 17.31 15.03
C TRP A 330 -8.09 16.46 15.75
N ASN A 331 -9.34 16.51 15.27
CA ASN A 331 -10.48 15.81 15.85
C ASN A 331 -11.31 15.06 14.78
N THR A 332 -10.75 14.91 13.58
CA THR A 332 -11.44 14.37 12.41
C THR A 332 -10.59 13.27 11.81
N TYR A 333 -11.19 12.10 11.58
CA TYR A 333 -10.61 11.05 10.77
C TYR A 333 -11.73 10.45 9.92
N ALA A 334 -11.52 10.38 8.61
CA ALA A 334 -12.46 9.75 7.70
C ALA A 334 -11.69 9.00 6.61
N SER A 335 -11.93 7.69 6.51
CA SER A 335 -11.55 6.91 5.34
C SER A 335 -12.56 7.15 4.23
N LEU A 336 -12.08 7.24 2.99
CA LEU A 336 -12.90 7.61 1.85
C LEU A 336 -12.41 6.99 0.55
N VAL A 337 -13.33 6.86 -0.42
CA VAL A 337 -13.05 6.31 -1.75
C VAL A 337 -13.41 7.32 -2.83
N TRP A 338 -12.42 7.78 -3.61
CA TRP A 338 -12.64 8.55 -4.84
C TRP A 338 -12.88 7.62 -6.02
N THR A 339 -13.71 8.01 -7.00
CA THR A 339 -13.79 7.32 -8.30
C THR A 339 -13.22 8.20 -9.40
N VAL A 340 -12.16 7.74 -10.05
CA VAL A 340 -11.48 8.44 -11.16
C VAL A 340 -11.88 7.79 -12.49
N ARG A 341 -12.62 8.54 -13.31
CA ARG A 341 -13.02 8.14 -14.66
C ARG A 341 -12.23 8.95 -15.68
N SER A 342 -11.50 8.26 -16.54
CA SER A 342 -10.98 8.85 -17.76
C SER A 342 -12.00 8.64 -18.87
N ASP A 343 -12.48 9.70 -19.49
CA ASP A 343 -13.20 9.60 -20.76
C ASP A 343 -12.32 8.82 -21.76
N GLN A 344 -12.86 7.73 -22.32
CA GLN A 344 -12.12 6.82 -23.20
C GLN A 344 -11.66 7.47 -24.51
#